data_AF-A0A1D7VMV2-F1
#
_entry.id   AF-A0A1D7VMV2-F1
#
_cell.length_a   1.000
_cell.length_b   1.000
_cell.length_c   1.000
_cell.angle_alpha   90.00
_cell.angle_beta   90.00
_cell.angle_gamma   90.00
#
_symmetry.space_group_name_H-M   'P 1'
#
loop_
_entity.id
_entity.type
_entity.pdbx_description
1 polymer ?
#
loop_
_entity_poly.entity_id
_entity_poly.type
_entity_poly.pdbx_seq_one_letter_code
_entity_poly.pdbx_strand_id
1 'polypeptide(L)'
;MTTDGIEGFLVETRNYGATAAFWKSLGFESVLETDHGSGHWSHPAGGPYVFIVEQHERELTTIPVLKVADAETFAPERAPDFAQPFTSTHWGVRQALVRDPDGRIVALEAPLPEGNDGPEGQQYD
;
A
#
# COMPACT_ATOMS: atom_id res chain seq x y z
N MET A 1 -2.21 -14.59 -15.28
CA MET A 1 -2.20 -13.11 -15.15
C MET A 1 -1.07 -12.77 -14.19
N THR A 2 -0.29 -11.73 -14.44
CA THR A 2 0.87 -11.42 -13.58
C THR A 2 0.49 -10.61 -12.33
N THR A 3 -0.51 -9.74 -12.46
CA THR A 3 -1.11 -8.98 -11.36
C THR A 3 -2.63 -9.00 -11.52
N ASP A 4 -3.34 -8.69 -10.44
CA ASP A 4 -4.81 -8.63 -10.42
C ASP A 4 -5.35 -7.20 -10.63
N GLY A 5 -4.47 -6.25 -10.98
CA GLY A 5 -4.80 -4.84 -11.17
C GLY A 5 -4.33 -3.94 -10.02
N ILE A 6 -4.82 -2.69 -10.03
CA ILE A 6 -4.54 -1.71 -8.98
C ILE A 6 -5.42 -2.02 -7.77
N GLU A 7 -4.79 -2.38 -6.66
CA GLU A 7 -5.45 -2.62 -5.38
C GLU A 7 -5.67 -1.31 -4.62
N GLY A 8 -4.74 -0.37 -4.74
CA GLY A 8 -4.79 0.88 -3.98
C GLY A 8 -3.71 1.88 -4.37
N PHE A 9 -3.66 2.96 -3.61
CA PHE A 9 -2.62 3.97 -3.68
C PHE A 9 -2.08 4.26 -2.28
N LEU A 10 -0.77 4.29 -2.13
CA LEU A 10 -0.12 4.92 -0.99
C LEU A 10 0.08 6.40 -1.33
N VAL A 11 -0.52 7.29 -0.55
CA VAL A 11 -0.50 8.74 -0.76
C VAL A 11 0.23 9.39 0.42
N GLU A 12 1.41 9.94 0.15
CA GLU A 12 2.12 10.71 1.15
C GLU A 12 1.56 12.12 1.29
N THR A 13 1.57 12.65 2.51
CA THR A 13 1.14 14.02 2.80
C THR A 13 2.03 14.68 3.86
N ARG A 14 1.96 16.02 3.96
CA ARG A 14 2.50 16.79 5.09
C ARG A 14 1.50 16.99 6.23
N ASN A 15 0.22 16.70 5.99
CA ASN A 15 -0.83 16.91 6.97
C ASN A 15 -1.95 15.89 6.76
N TYR A 16 -1.93 14.84 7.56
CA TYR A 16 -2.86 13.74 7.57
C TYR A 16 -4.28 14.24 7.79
N GLY A 17 -4.51 15.09 8.81
CA GLY A 17 -5.86 15.59 9.12
C GLY A 17 -6.51 16.32 7.95
N ALA A 18 -5.75 17.17 7.25
CA ALA A 18 -6.23 17.88 6.07
C ALA A 18 -6.48 16.94 4.88
N THR A 19 -5.59 15.98 4.63
CA THR A 19 -5.73 15.01 3.53
C THR A 19 -6.87 14.01 3.79
N ALA A 20 -7.02 13.53 5.03
CA ALA A 20 -8.14 12.71 5.48
C ALA A 20 -9.48 13.43 5.29
N ALA A 21 -9.57 14.71 5.69
CA ALA A 21 -10.76 15.52 5.46
C ALA A 21 -11.09 15.67 3.97
N PHE A 22 -10.08 15.85 3.13
CA PHE A 22 -10.24 15.88 1.67
C PHE A 22 -10.82 14.57 1.13
N TRP A 23 -10.22 13.42 1.42
CA TRP A 23 -10.72 12.11 0.93
C TRP A 23 -12.11 11.79 1.45
N LYS A 24 -12.38 12.10 2.73
CA LYS A 24 -13.72 11.99 3.30
C LYS A 24 -14.75 12.83 2.55
N SER A 25 -14.40 14.04 2.13
CA SER A 25 -15.29 14.91 1.34
C SER A 25 -15.60 14.34 -0.05
N LEU A 26 -14.77 13.43 -0.56
CA LEU A 26 -14.98 12.70 -1.82
C LEU A 26 -15.75 11.38 -1.63
N GLY A 27 -16.21 11.07 -0.42
CA GLY A 27 -17.01 9.87 -0.13
C GLY A 27 -16.20 8.66 0.33
N PHE A 28 -14.89 8.81 0.59
CA PHE A 28 -14.12 7.74 1.22
C PHE A 28 -14.42 7.67 2.73
N GLU A 29 -14.42 6.46 3.25
CA GLU A 29 -14.59 6.14 4.65
C GLU A 29 -13.30 5.57 5.22
N SER A 30 -13.00 5.96 6.46
CA SER A 30 -11.87 5.41 7.21
C SER A 30 -12.18 3.97 7.60
N VAL A 31 -11.27 3.07 7.24
CA VAL A 31 -11.28 1.65 7.63
C VAL A 31 -10.40 1.46 8.87
N LEU A 32 -9.27 2.16 8.90
CA LEU A 32 -8.30 2.15 9.98
C LEU A 32 -7.59 3.51 10.01
N GLU A 33 -7.41 4.08 11.19
CA GLU A 33 -6.49 5.19 11.41
C GLU A 33 -5.47 4.76 12.45
N THR A 34 -4.21 5.13 12.22
CA THR A 34 -3.16 4.96 13.21
C THR A 34 -3.01 6.25 14.02
N ASP A 35 -2.46 6.13 15.21
CA ASP A 35 -2.06 7.23 16.07
C ASP A 35 -0.80 7.98 15.60
N HIS A 36 -0.23 7.59 14.44
CA HIS A 36 1.02 8.13 13.89
C HIS A 36 0.82 8.84 12.54
N GLY A 37 -0.37 9.37 12.25
CA GLY A 37 -0.63 10.17 11.04
C GLY A 37 -0.70 9.34 9.76
N SER A 38 -1.23 8.12 9.84
CA SER A 38 -1.52 7.29 8.67
C SER A 38 -2.86 6.59 8.78
N GLY A 39 -3.43 6.16 7.66
CA GLY A 39 -4.73 5.48 7.68
C GLY A 39 -5.15 4.88 6.36
N HIS A 40 -5.98 3.85 6.43
CA HIS A 40 -6.58 3.15 5.30
C HIS A 40 -7.99 3.69 5.05
N TRP A 41 -8.25 4.09 3.81
CA TRP A 41 -9.51 4.65 3.37
C TRP A 41 -10.08 3.86 2.19
N SER A 42 -11.37 3.58 2.21
CA SER A 42 -12.06 2.87 1.13
C SER A 42 -13.32 3.61 0.71
N HIS A 43 -13.73 3.48 -0.54
CA HIS A 43 -14.99 4.04 -1.00
C HIS A 43 -16.09 2.96 -0.94
N PRO A 44 -17.29 3.24 -0.38
CA PRO A 44 -18.36 2.24 -0.25
C PRO A 44 -18.85 1.62 -1.57
N ALA A 45 -18.66 2.32 -2.69
CA ALA A 45 -18.95 1.79 -4.03
C ALA A 45 -17.87 0.80 -4.56
N GLY A 46 -16.84 0.51 -3.76
CA GLY A 46 -15.68 -0.31 -4.15
C GLY A 46 -14.61 0.49 -4.90
N GLY A 47 -13.64 -0.24 -5.44
CA GLY A 47 -12.47 0.32 -6.14
C GLY A 47 -11.20 0.33 -5.28
N PRO A 48 -10.12 0.94 -5.79
CA PRO A 48 -8.84 0.97 -5.09
C PRO A 48 -8.92 1.69 -3.74
N TYR A 49 -8.21 1.19 -2.74
CA TYR A 49 -8.07 1.89 -1.46
C TYR A 49 -7.13 3.10 -1.57
N VAL A 50 -7.19 4.00 -0.59
CA VAL A 50 -6.18 5.03 -0.37
C VAL A 50 -5.57 4.84 1.02
N PHE A 51 -4.26 4.60 1.07
CA PHE A 51 -3.50 4.56 2.31
C PHE A 51 -2.72 5.86 2.45
N ILE A 52 -3.10 6.72 3.38
CA ILE A 52 -2.47 8.02 3.59
C ILE A 52 -1.33 7.86 4.58
N VAL A 53 -0.16 8.45 4.29
CA VAL A 53 1.00 8.46 5.20
C VAL A 53 1.53 9.87 5.35
N GLU A 54 1.53 10.42 6.56
CA GLU A 54 2.19 11.67 6.84
C GLU A 54 3.72 11.49 6.91
N GLN A 55 4.47 12.31 6.17
CA GLN A 55 5.93 12.33 6.23
C GLN A 55 6.47 13.74 5.96
N HIS A 56 7.63 14.09 6.52
CA HIS A 56 8.16 15.46 6.52
C HIS A 56 9.56 15.62 5.91
N GLU A 57 10.22 14.51 5.58
CA GLU A 57 11.67 14.52 5.31
C GLU A 57 12.02 14.61 3.83
N ARG A 58 11.19 14.01 2.96
CA ARG A 58 11.46 13.89 1.52
C ARG A 58 10.31 14.43 0.68
N GLU A 59 10.52 14.59 -0.62
CA GLU A 59 9.44 14.95 -1.55
C GLU A 59 8.27 13.96 -1.47
N LEU A 60 7.04 14.47 -1.54
CA LEU A 60 5.84 13.66 -1.43
C LEU A 60 5.66 12.80 -2.68
N THR A 61 5.25 11.56 -2.47
CA THR A 61 4.98 10.62 -3.55
C THR A 61 3.58 10.01 -3.45
N THR A 62 3.05 9.61 -4.61
CA THR A 62 1.88 8.74 -4.71
C THR A 62 2.32 7.47 -5.41
N ILE A 63 2.15 6.34 -4.75
CA ILE A 63 2.62 5.04 -5.21
C ILE A 63 1.40 4.17 -5.51
N PRO A 64 1.18 3.76 -6.77
CA PRO A 64 0.17 2.76 -7.07
C PRO A 64 0.59 1.42 -6.47
N VAL A 65 -0.39 0.70 -5.91
CA VAL A 65 -0.22 -0.64 -5.36
C VAL A 65 -0.91 -1.63 -6.27
N LEU A 66 -0.16 -2.61 -6.76
CA LEU A 66 -0.69 -3.71 -7.57
C LEU A 66 -0.79 -4.97 -6.73
N LYS A 67 -1.92 -5.68 -6.88
CA LYS A 67 -2.11 -6.98 -6.24
C LYS A 67 -1.42 -8.08 -7.04
N VAL A 68 -0.70 -8.92 -6.32
CA VAL A 68 -0.02 -10.11 -6.83
C VAL A 68 -0.56 -11.31 -6.07
N ALA A 69 -0.87 -12.40 -6.79
CA ALA A 69 -1.45 -13.59 -6.18
C ALA A 69 -0.49 -14.28 -5.18
N ASP A 70 0.80 -14.33 -5.51
CA ASP A 70 1.84 -14.96 -4.71
C ASP A 70 3.22 -14.36 -5.03
N ALA A 71 3.94 -13.95 -3.99
CA ALA A 71 5.26 -13.35 -4.09
C ALA A 71 6.35 -14.32 -4.61
N GLU A 72 6.24 -15.62 -4.31
CA GLU A 72 7.26 -16.61 -4.67
C GLU A 72 7.15 -17.06 -6.14
N THR A 73 5.94 -16.99 -6.70
CA THR A 73 5.67 -17.38 -8.09
C THR A 73 5.52 -16.17 -9.02
N PHE A 74 5.75 -14.95 -8.53
CA PHE A 74 5.69 -13.73 -9.32
C PHE A 74 6.80 -13.67 -10.38
N ALA A 75 6.45 -14.00 -11.61
CA ALA A 75 7.35 -14.02 -12.76
C ALA A 75 6.70 -13.33 -13.99
N PRO A 76 6.73 -12.00 -14.08
CA PRO A 76 6.31 -11.27 -15.29
C PRO A 76 7.19 -11.58 -16.50
N GLU A 77 6.62 -11.37 -17.69
CA GLU A 77 7.33 -11.51 -18.98
C GLU A 77 8.58 -10.63 -19.05
N ARG A 78 8.48 -9.39 -18.53
CA ARG A 78 9.62 -8.48 -18.37
C ARG A 78 10.08 -8.51 -16.91
N ALA A 79 11.36 -8.82 -16.71
CA ALA A 79 11.98 -8.74 -15.38
C ALA A 79 11.81 -7.33 -14.77
N PRO A 80 11.27 -7.20 -13.55
CA PRO A 80 11.13 -5.92 -12.87
C PRO A 80 12.49 -5.40 -12.39
N ASP A 81 12.63 -4.08 -12.38
CA ASP A 81 13.70 -3.42 -11.63
C ASP A 81 13.26 -3.27 -10.18
N PHE A 82 13.75 -4.14 -9.30
CA PHE A 82 13.40 -4.11 -7.88
C PHE A 82 14.23 -3.06 -7.14
N ALA A 83 13.55 -2.02 -6.64
CA ALA A 83 14.11 -1.13 -5.63
C ALA A 83 14.15 -1.80 -4.24
N GLN A 84 13.17 -2.67 -3.96
CA GLN A 84 13.12 -3.51 -2.77
C GLN A 84 12.46 -4.86 -3.12
N PRO A 85 13.06 -6.01 -2.77
CA PRO A 85 12.44 -7.32 -3.00
C PRO A 85 11.25 -7.57 -2.07
N PHE A 86 10.46 -8.61 -2.32
CA PHE A 86 9.32 -8.97 -1.46
C PHE A 86 9.76 -9.27 -0.03
N THR A 87 9.29 -8.45 0.91
CA THR A 87 9.49 -8.61 2.36
C THR A 87 8.16 -8.56 3.10
N SER A 88 8.01 -9.33 4.17
CA SER A 88 6.83 -9.25 5.05
C SER A 88 6.76 -7.88 5.71
N THR A 89 5.55 -7.35 5.75
CA THR A 89 5.24 -6.05 6.36
C THR A 89 4.48 -6.26 7.68
N HIS A 90 4.47 -5.25 8.54
CA HIS A 90 3.73 -5.34 9.80
C HIS A 90 2.20 -5.24 9.61
N TRP A 91 1.72 -4.87 8.41
CA TRP A 91 0.30 -4.78 8.07
C TRP A 91 -0.23 -6.02 7.33
N GLY A 92 0.48 -7.15 7.38
CA GLY A 92 -0.09 -8.44 7.02
C GLY A 92 0.04 -8.84 5.53
N VAL A 93 0.93 -8.20 4.77
CA VAL A 93 1.23 -8.58 3.38
C VAL A 93 2.74 -8.70 3.15
N ARG A 94 3.14 -9.39 2.08
CA ARG A 94 4.49 -9.24 1.51
C ARG A 94 4.47 -8.12 0.49
N GLN A 95 5.37 -7.16 0.64
CA GLN A 95 5.48 -6.03 -0.28
C GLN A 95 6.85 -6.01 -0.95
N ALA A 96 6.86 -5.72 -2.25
CA ALA A 96 8.04 -5.32 -3.01
C ALA A 96 7.84 -3.93 -3.60
N LEU A 97 8.94 -3.22 -3.87
CA LEU A 97 8.95 -1.96 -4.60
C LEU A 97 9.72 -2.14 -5.91
N VAL A 98 9.10 -1.77 -7.02
CA VAL A 98 9.71 -1.83 -8.35
C VAL A 98 9.72 -0.46 -9.01
N ARG A 99 10.61 -0.26 -9.98
CA ARG A 99 10.68 0.96 -10.80
C ARG A 99 10.09 0.75 -12.17
N ASP A 100 9.26 1.69 -12.60
CA ASP A 100 8.83 1.81 -13.99
C ASP A 100 9.98 2.35 -14.88
N PRO A 101 9.81 2.42 -16.22
CA PRO A 101 10.86 2.93 -17.11
C PRO A 101 11.32 4.36 -16.84
N ASP A 102 10.51 5.18 -16.17
CA ASP A 102 10.83 6.57 -15.80
C ASP A 102 11.32 6.67 -14.34
N GLY A 103 11.53 5.54 -13.65
CA GLY A 103 12.03 5.46 -12.29
C GLY A 103 10.98 5.70 -11.20
N ARG A 104 9.69 5.77 -11.54
CA ARG A 104 8.60 5.89 -10.56
C ARG A 104 8.44 4.59 -9.78
N ILE A 105 8.17 4.71 -8.48
CA ILE A 105 7.93 3.54 -7.63
C ILE A 105 6.51 3.01 -7.85
N VAL A 106 6.42 1.69 -7.98
CA VAL A 106 5.18 0.91 -7.94
C VAL A 106 5.33 -0.14 -6.85
N ALA A 107 4.32 -0.26 -5.98
CA ALA A 107 4.30 -1.29 -4.96
C ALA A 107 3.61 -2.55 -5.49
N LEU A 108 4.14 -3.71 -5.14
CA LEU A 108 3.52 -5.01 -5.38
C LEU A 108 3.18 -5.63 -4.04
N GLU A 109 1.93 -6.02 -3.82
CA GLU A 109 1.50 -6.66 -2.59
C GLU A 109 0.95 -8.05 -2.86
N ALA A 110 1.43 -9.02 -2.09
CA ALA A 110 0.97 -10.40 -2.09
C ALA A 110 0.56 -10.84 -0.67
N PRO A 111 -0.33 -11.83 -0.54
CA PRO A 111 -0.63 -12.43 0.75
C PRO A 111 0.62 -12.94 1.47
N LEU A 112 0.56 -12.98 2.81
CA LEU A 112 1.54 -13.76 3.59
C LEU A 112 1.38 -15.27 3.25
N PRO A 113 2.47 -16.07 3.34
CA PRO A 113 2.37 -17.51 3.20
C PRO A 113 1.39 -18.09 4.24
N GLU A 114 0.65 -19.14 3.86
CA GLU A 114 -0.24 -19.85 4.79
C GLU A 114 0.52 -20.27 6.06
N GLY A 115 -0.03 -19.96 7.24
CA GLY A 115 0.59 -20.23 8.54
C GLY A 115 1.49 -19.11 9.09
N ASN A 116 1.60 -17.99 8.38
CA ASN A 116 2.20 -16.75 8.88
C ASN A 116 1.06 -15.73 9.09
N ASP A 117 0.33 -15.89 10.18
CA ASP A 117 -0.47 -14.76 10.68
C ASP A 117 0.53 -13.60 10.89
N GLY A 118 0.26 -12.43 10.30
CA GLY A 118 1.02 -11.22 10.61
C GLY A 118 1.12 -11.06 12.14
N PRO A 119 2.13 -10.33 12.66
CA PRO A 119 2.43 -10.31 14.10
C PRO A 119 1.14 -10.20 14.90
N GLU A 120 0.84 -11.26 15.65
CA GLU A 120 -0.39 -11.40 16.43
C GLU A 120 -0.63 -10.13 17.25
N GLY A 121 -1.82 -9.55 17.10
CA GLY A 121 -2.51 -8.69 18.06
C GLY A 121 -1.65 -7.91 19.06
N GLN A 122 -0.88 -6.93 18.62
CA GLN A 122 -0.54 -5.82 19.51
C GLN A 122 -1.78 -4.93 19.62
N GLN A 123 -2.52 -5.13 20.72
CA GLN A 123 -3.38 -4.09 21.30
C GLN A 123 -2.56 -2.80 21.38
N TYR A 124 -3.07 -1.77 20.73
CA TYR A 124 -2.59 -0.41 20.94
C TYR A 124 -3.08 0.05 22.31
N ASP A 125 -2.16 0.20 23.26
CA ASP A 125 -2.31 1.03 24.48
C ASP A 125 -1.82 2.45 24.17
#